data_AF-A0A926TKW9-F1
#
_entry.id   AF-A0A926TKW9-F1
#
_cell.length_a   1.000
_cell.length_b   1.000
_cell.length_c   1.000
_cell.angle_alpha   90.00
_cell.angle_beta   90.00
_cell.angle_gamma   90.00
#
_symmetry.space_group_name_H-M   'P 1'
#
loop_
_entity.id
_entity.type
_entity.pdbx_description
1 polymer ?
#
loop_
_entity_poly.entity_id
_entity_poly.type
_entity_poly.pdbx_seq_one_letter_code
_entity_poly.pdbx_strand_id
1 'polypeptide(L)'
;MGMPCIVNSILKLTPSQGYPVQLEQGKTYQAQKERYRIFPIDVPIALVDEAWVAYADVVITKLTWEQKVTSLEFKIDRIYPTPFPVKESGGL
;
A
#
# COMPACT_ATOMS: atom_id res chain seq x y z
N MET A 1 12.80 -24.50 10.33
CA MET A 1 11.64 -23.61 10.61
C MET A 1 11.55 -22.59 9.48
N GLY A 2 10.36 -22.30 8.97
CA GLY A 2 10.16 -21.40 7.82
C GLY A 2 10.13 -19.91 8.21
N MET A 3 10.16 -19.03 7.21
CA MET A 3 10.03 -17.58 7.37
C MET A 3 8.57 -17.18 7.12
N PRO A 4 7.80 -16.78 8.16
CA PRO A 4 6.40 -16.39 7.97
C PRO A 4 6.32 -15.02 7.27
N CYS A 5 5.69 -15.00 6.09
CA CYS A 5 5.49 -13.79 5.28
C CYS A 5 4.01 -13.64 4.90
N ILE A 6 3.57 -12.39 4.70
CA ILE A 6 2.22 -12.07 4.23
C ILE A 6 2.32 -11.50 2.82
N VAL A 7 1.61 -12.08 1.86
CA VAL A 7 1.57 -11.56 0.49
C VAL A 7 0.48 -10.50 0.37
N ASN A 8 0.82 -9.34 -0.17
CA ASN A 8 -0.10 -8.23 -0.40
C ASN A 8 -0.07 -7.80 -1.88
N SER A 9 -1.25 -7.77 -2.51
CA SER A 9 -1.47 -7.27 -3.87
C SER A 9 -2.00 -5.84 -3.92
N ILE A 10 -2.34 -5.26 -2.77
CA ILE A 10 -2.77 -3.86 -2.59
C ILE A 10 -1.97 -3.22 -1.45
N LEU A 11 -1.71 -1.92 -1.56
CA LEU A 11 -1.11 -1.14 -0.49
C LEU A 11 -2.21 -0.48 0.35
N LYS A 12 -2.84 -1.27 1.24
CA LYS A 12 -3.73 -0.69 2.27
C LYS A 12 -2.89 0.05 3.30
N LEU A 13 -3.17 1.31 3.66
CA LEU A 13 -2.45 2.04 4.71
C LEU A 13 -3.40 2.77 5.66
N THR A 14 -2.96 2.91 6.91
CA THR A 14 -3.51 3.85 7.90
C THR A 14 -2.66 5.13 7.91
N PRO A 15 -3.14 6.26 8.48
CA PRO A 15 -2.31 7.45 8.66
C PRO A 15 -1.00 7.16 9.42
N SER A 16 -1.07 6.35 10.48
CA SER A 16 0.11 5.95 11.27
C SER A 16 1.10 5.06 10.52
N GLN A 17 0.67 4.42 9.43
CA GLN A 17 1.51 3.61 8.55
C GLN A 17 2.11 4.41 7.40
N GLY A 18 1.86 5.72 7.32
CA GLY A 18 2.37 6.59 6.26
C GLY A 18 1.41 6.82 5.10
N TYR A 19 0.09 6.70 5.32
CA TYR A 19 -0.88 7.15 4.32
C TYR A 19 -0.73 8.68 4.09
N PRO A 20 -0.52 9.16 2.85
CA PRO A 20 -0.32 10.58 2.60
C PRO A 20 -1.56 11.43 2.90
N VAL A 21 -1.37 12.59 3.52
CA VAL A 21 -2.46 13.56 3.76
C VAL A 21 -3.04 14.10 2.45
N GLN A 22 -2.17 14.31 1.46
CA GLN A 22 -2.53 14.74 0.11
C GLN A 22 -1.77 13.90 -0.91
N LEU A 23 -2.50 13.40 -1.90
CA LEU A 23 -1.94 12.64 -3.01
C LEU A 23 -1.46 13.59 -4.10
N GLU A 24 -0.20 13.45 -4.49
CA GLU A 24 0.40 14.17 -5.60
C GLU A 24 1.02 13.17 -6.57
N GLN A 25 0.61 13.23 -7.85
CA GLN A 25 1.13 12.31 -8.86
C GLN A 25 2.64 12.49 -9.04
N GLY A 26 3.36 11.38 -9.14
CA GLY A 26 4.83 11.35 -9.28
C GLY A 26 5.59 11.55 -7.97
N LYS A 27 4.93 11.92 -6.87
CA LYS A 27 5.59 12.11 -5.57
C LYS A 27 5.82 10.77 -4.87
N THR A 28 6.95 10.70 -4.17
CA THR A 28 7.37 9.52 -3.41
C THR A 28 7.06 9.71 -1.93
N TYR A 29 6.60 8.63 -1.31
CA TYR A 29 6.24 8.56 0.10
C TYR A 29 6.84 7.30 0.74
N GLN A 30 6.88 7.29 2.06
CA GLN A 30 7.34 6.16 2.86
C GLN A 30 6.19 5.59 3.68
N ALA A 31 6.16 4.26 3.81
CA ALA A 31 5.20 3.56 4.63
C ALA A 31 5.85 2.45 5.46
N GLN A 32 5.19 2.07 6.55
CA GLN A 32 5.62 0.97 7.40
C GLN A 32 4.48 0.00 7.67
N LYS A 33 4.84 -1.28 7.73
CA LYS A 33 3.94 -2.37 8.04
C LYS A 33 4.58 -3.32 9.02
N GLU A 34 3.79 -3.79 9.98
CA GLU A 34 4.21 -4.91 10.81
C GLU A 34 4.32 -6.21 10.01
N ARG A 35 5.23 -7.07 10.48
CA ARG A 35 5.62 -8.37 9.92
C ARG A 35 6.30 -8.22 8.56
N TYR A 36 6.91 -9.32 8.11
CA TYR A 36 7.48 -9.39 6.78
C TYR A 36 6.36 -9.56 5.76
N ARG A 37 6.28 -8.62 4.83
CA ARG A 37 5.26 -8.53 3.81
C ARG A 37 5.89 -8.50 2.44
N ILE A 38 5.35 -9.31 1.54
CA ILE A 38 5.75 -9.37 0.15
C ILE A 38 4.78 -8.48 -0.63
N PHE A 39 5.34 -7.55 -1.38
CA PHE A 39 4.62 -6.73 -2.34
C PHE A 39 5.31 -6.85 -3.70
N PRO A 40 4.57 -6.67 -4.81
CA PRO A 40 5.21 -6.49 -6.11
C PRO A 40 5.98 -5.17 -6.14
N ILE A 41 7.21 -5.21 -6.65
CA ILE A 41 8.10 -4.05 -6.86
C ILE A 41 8.05 -3.69 -8.34
N ASP A 42 8.12 -2.38 -8.65
CA ASP A 42 8.09 -1.86 -10.04
C ASP A 42 6.81 -2.17 -10.83
N VAL A 43 5.74 -2.57 -10.15
CA VAL A 43 4.41 -2.83 -10.74
C VAL A 43 3.36 -1.96 -10.04
N PRO A 44 2.45 -1.31 -10.78
CA PRO A 44 1.36 -0.54 -10.18
C PRO A 44 0.41 -1.42 -9.35
N ILE A 45 0.11 -0.99 -8.12
CA ILE A 45 -0.90 -1.57 -7.24
C ILE A 45 -1.77 -0.49 -6.62
N ALA A 46 -2.98 -0.83 -6.21
CA ALA A 46 -3.91 0.12 -5.60
C ALA A 46 -3.43 0.56 -4.19
N LEU A 47 -3.40 1.87 -3.95
CA LEU A 47 -3.32 2.49 -2.63
C LEU A 47 -4.74 2.60 -2.05
N VAL A 48 -4.93 1.99 -0.89
CA VAL A 48 -6.24 1.79 -0.26
C VAL A 48 -6.23 2.31 1.17
N ASP A 49 -7.29 2.99 1.59
CA ASP A 49 -7.42 3.52 2.95
C ASP A 49 -7.97 2.47 3.95
N GLU A 50 -8.24 2.90 5.18
CA GLU A 50 -8.82 2.05 6.23
C GLU A 50 -10.21 1.51 5.89
N ALA A 51 -11.00 2.31 5.17
CA ALA A 51 -12.36 2.03 4.71
C ALA A 51 -12.41 1.16 3.45
N TRP A 52 -11.27 0.64 2.99
CA TRP A 52 -11.16 -0.18 1.78
C TRP A 52 -11.52 0.57 0.49
N VAL A 53 -11.30 1.88 0.46
CA VAL A 53 -11.47 2.71 -0.73
C VAL A 53 -10.11 2.93 -1.40
N ALA A 54 -10.03 2.67 -2.70
CA ALA A 54 -8.85 2.92 -3.51
C ALA A 54 -8.88 4.33 -4.10
N TYR A 55 -7.76 5.05 -3.98
CA TYR A 55 -7.64 6.44 -4.43
C TYR A 55 -6.60 6.63 -5.54
N ALA A 56 -5.64 5.71 -5.65
CA ALA A 56 -4.53 5.82 -6.59
C ALA A 56 -3.92 4.46 -6.91
N ASP A 57 -3.25 4.39 -8.05
CA ASP A 57 -2.20 3.38 -8.30
C ASP A 57 -0.86 3.92 -7.80
N VAL A 58 -0.08 3.05 -7.17
CA VAL A 58 1.27 3.34 -6.68
C VAL A 58 2.24 2.27 -7.15
N VAL A 59 3.50 2.68 -7.33
CA VAL A 59 4.60 1.76 -7.63
C VAL A 59 5.54 1.75 -6.42
N ILE A 60 5.74 0.59 -5.82
CA ILE A 60 6.74 0.41 -4.76
C ILE A 60 8.12 0.42 -5.42
N THR A 61 8.97 1.37 -5.01
CA THR A 61 10.33 1.56 -5.51
C THR A 61 11.38 0.93 -4.59
N LYS A 62 11.05 0.72 -3.31
CA LYS A 62 11.92 0.07 -2.34
C LYS A 62 11.13 -0.68 -1.29
N LEU A 63 11.64 -1.84 -0.90
CA LEU A 63 11.10 -2.65 0.20
C LEU A 63 12.26 -3.17 1.06
N THR A 64 12.21 -2.91 2.36
CA THR A 64 13.18 -3.39 3.33
C THR A 64 12.49 -4.17 4.43
N TRP A 65 13.01 -5.35 4.75
CA TRP A 65 12.62 -6.14 5.91
C TRP A 65 13.67 -6.02 7.01
N GLU A 66 13.27 -5.50 8.16
CA GLU A 66 14.15 -5.33 9.32
C GLU A 66 13.32 -5.43 10.60
N GLN A 67 13.84 -6.11 11.63
CA GLN A 67 13.20 -6.19 12.96
C GLN A 67 11.69 -6.53 12.95
N LYS A 68 11.28 -7.48 12.09
CA LYS A 68 9.87 -7.87 11.86
C LYS A 68 8.96 -6.74 11.35
N VAL A 69 9.52 -5.73 10.71
CA VAL A 69 8.84 -4.63 10.04
C VAL A 69 9.16 -4.68 8.55
N THR A 70 8.19 -4.30 7.73
CA THR A 70 8.36 -3.99 6.31
C THR A 70 8.28 -2.50 6.12
N SER A 71 9.39 -1.89 5.71
CA SER A 71 9.46 -0.49 5.30
C SER A 71 9.36 -0.41 3.78
N LEU A 72 8.54 0.52 3.29
CA LEU A 72 8.25 0.70 1.87
C LEU A 72 8.57 2.13 1.46
N GLU A 73 9.13 2.28 0.27
CA GLU A 73 9.11 3.53 -0.49
C GLU A 73 8.23 3.30 -1.72
N PHE A 74 7.31 4.22 -1.98
CA PHE A 74 6.38 4.10 -3.10
C PHE A 74 6.11 5.46 -3.74
N LYS A 75 5.88 5.46 -5.05
CA LYS A 75 5.55 6.63 -5.85
C LYS A 75 4.10 6.57 -6.29
N ILE A 76 3.39 7.69 -6.25
CA ILE A 76 2.04 7.80 -6.83
C ILE A 76 2.18 7.77 -8.35
N ASP A 77 1.62 6.74 -8.99
CA ASP A 77 1.65 6.60 -10.46
C ASP A 77 0.44 7.30 -11.10
N ARG A 78 -0.75 7.04 -10.55
CA ARG A 78 -2.02 7.57 -11.05
C ARG A 78 -2.95 7.86 -9.90
N ILE A 79 -3.60 9.02 -9.91
CA ILE A 79 -4.69 9.34 -8.97
C ILE A 79 -6.02 9.10 -9.68
N TYR A 80 -6.95 8.43 -9.03
CA TYR A 80 -8.26 8.19 -9.61
C TYR A 80 -9.13 9.44 -9.50
N PRO A 81 -9.80 9.87 -10.58
CA PRO A 81 -10.76 10.97 -10.51
C PRO A 81 -11.92 10.70 -9.56
N THR A 82 -12.28 9.42 -9.40
CA THR A 82 -13.34 8.97 -8.49
C THR A 82 -12.84 7.75 -7.73
N PRO A 83 -12.63 7.86 -6.41
CA PRO A 83 -12.27 6.72 -5.56
C PRO A 83 -13.37 5.66 -5.56
N PHE A 84 -12.99 4.40 -5.40
CA PHE A 84 -13.94 3.28 -5.44
C PHE A 84 -13.64 2.23 -4.37
N PRO A 85 -14.67 1.53 -3.85
CA PRO A 85 -14.46 0.47 -2.88
C PRO A 85 -13.80 -0.76 -3.52
N VAL A 86 -12.81 -1.35 -2.84
CA VAL A 86 -12.10 -2.57 -3.27
C VAL A 86 -12.71 -3.83 -2.66
N LYS A 87 -13.52 -3.67 -1.62
CA LYS A 87 -14.37 -4.73 -1.09
C LYS A 87 -15.82 -4.37 -1.39
N GLU A 88 -16.58 -5.34 -1.89
CA GLU A 88 -18.03 -5.22 -1.92
C GLU A 88 -18.54 -5.18 -0.48
N SER A 89 -19.35 -4.17 -0.16
CA SER A 89 -20.17 -4.14 1.05
C SER A 89 -21.36 -5.09 0.87
N GLY A 90 -21.11 -6.39 0.96
CA GLY A 90 -22.12 -7.45 1.02
C GLY A 90 -21.47 -8.68 1.66
N GLY A 91 -21.97 -9.28 2.73
CA GLY A 91 -23.37 -9.56 3.02
C GLY A 91 -23.55 -11.07 2.97
N LEU A 92 -23.11 -11.75 4.04
CA LEU A 92 -23.59 -13.04 4.53
C LEU A 92 -23.44 -13.04 6.06
#